data_AF-A0A1M6YA22-F1
#
_entry.id   AF-A0A1M6YA22-F1
#
_cell.length_a   1.000
_cell.length_b   1.000
_cell.length_c   1.000
_cell.angle_alpha   90.00
_cell.angle_beta   90.00
_cell.angle_gamma   90.00
#
_symmetry.space_group_name_H-M   'P 1'
#
loop_
_entity.id
_entity.type
_entity.pdbx_description
1 polymer ?
#
loop_
_entity_poly.entity_id
_entity_poly.type
_entity_poly.pdbx_seq_one_letter_code
_entity_poly.pdbx_strand_id
1 'polypeptide(L)'
;MKLSKILPLCIAGAFSSSFAVLDLPNAQPKVDESYWKAALDSTWQGLVRRNIDPYSAGKGLIHRPKSETPGDAVSEAVGYGMLVALYANDQEHFNSIWEAANETMWSTCYYNWQMGPDGKIAGGGAATDAEEDVALSLIFADKLVSAGVWKPYTSTKFNYGYADHAKTILDCMWSTKQVTSSGILAPGAGWGGESFVNPGYFSPAWYKIFAKFDSNGDRWNKVVEKTYEILSKSPGYSMGMIPDWMQPDGGWAGSLGYNAYFNSRAFFKDAIRILWRVAIDAVWFDESRAKDFLKNSLAFINSKGGAAASNFYQIENAGELLPADDIWTDFNDSENENTWRYRREHSHLTIGMWATAALAVGESADRIAFSEELGKFYEGGDYFGNAVDPTGGIEDTLHNEMYFDQFLAWFGASMLSGTFMNVIDAIDNPKAATPGDSSSLMKKTSIGDLARSNSREGIRYAYSGSSIIFSVQESASWTIYDMNGHKVASAYGREFLWNNGNKGVYTVIAKSANARYTRKVVLN
;
A
#
# COMPACT_ATOMS: atom_id res chain seq x y z
N MET A 1 4.47 29.19 61.35
CA MET A 1 4.86 29.64 60.00
C MET A 1 5.94 28.70 59.48
N LYS A 2 5.57 27.68 58.70
CA LYS A 2 6.51 26.80 57.99
C LYS A 2 6.15 26.87 56.51
N LEU A 3 6.98 27.54 55.72
CA LEU A 3 6.87 27.58 54.27
C LEU A 3 7.39 26.24 53.71
N SER A 4 6.51 25.46 53.08
CA SER A 4 6.89 24.34 52.24
C SER A 4 7.43 24.85 50.91
N LYS A 5 8.68 24.48 50.60
CA LYS A 5 9.25 24.65 49.26
C LYS A 5 8.59 23.64 48.32
N ILE A 6 7.82 24.14 47.36
CA ILE A 6 7.33 23.34 46.23
C ILE A 6 8.44 23.30 45.19
N LEU A 7 8.94 22.10 44.90
CA LEU A 7 9.83 21.81 43.79
C LEU A 7 8.98 21.77 42.50
N PRO A 8 9.34 22.46 41.40
CA PRO A 8 8.64 22.28 40.14
C PRO A 8 9.09 20.95 39.53
N LEU A 9 8.17 19.98 39.49
CA LEU A 9 8.35 18.75 38.74
C LEU A 9 8.17 19.08 37.25
N CYS A 10 9.28 19.19 36.51
CA CYS A 10 9.26 19.18 35.05
C CYS A 10 8.79 17.80 34.59
N ILE A 11 7.50 17.69 34.26
CA ILE A 11 6.99 16.56 33.48
C ILE A 11 7.35 16.87 32.02
N ALA A 12 8.46 16.31 31.56
CA ALA A 12 8.72 16.18 30.14
C ALA A 12 7.65 15.24 29.56
N GLY A 13 6.61 15.83 28.96
CA GLY A 13 5.60 15.10 28.22
C GLY A 13 6.18 14.61 26.90
N ALA A 14 6.92 13.50 26.93
CA ALA A 14 7.13 12.68 25.75
C ALA A 14 5.89 11.79 25.58
N PHE A 15 4.84 12.33 24.96
CA PHE A 15 3.83 11.46 24.35
C PHE A 15 4.38 10.98 23.02
N SER A 16 5.27 9.99 23.05
CA SER A 16 5.48 9.13 21.88
C SER A 16 4.28 8.19 21.83
N SER A 17 3.23 8.56 21.10
CA SER A 17 2.32 7.55 20.58
C SER A 17 3.16 6.65 19.68
N SER A 18 3.62 5.51 20.20
CA SER A 18 4.27 4.47 19.42
C SER A 18 3.27 4.04 18.36
N PHE A 19 3.44 4.49 17.13
CA PHE A 19 2.73 3.90 16.01
C PHE A 19 3.30 2.49 15.80
N ALA A 20 2.46 1.55 15.37
CA ALA A 20 2.91 0.19 15.06
C ALA A 20 3.80 0.16 13.80
N VAL A 21 3.68 1.14 12.90
CA VAL A 21 4.54 1.28 11.71
C VAL A 21 5.96 1.75 12.06
N LEU A 22 6.91 1.39 11.22
CA LEU A 22 8.33 1.73 11.37
C LEU A 22 8.52 3.25 11.38
N ASP A 23 9.02 3.78 12.50
CA ASP A 23 9.19 5.22 12.72
C ASP A 23 10.66 5.58 12.87
N LEU A 24 11.36 5.70 11.74
CA LEU A 24 12.74 6.16 11.69
C LEU A 24 12.78 7.64 11.28
N PRO A 25 13.47 8.51 12.04
CA PRO A 25 13.59 9.92 11.70
C PRO A 25 14.15 10.12 10.28
N ASN A 26 13.43 10.90 9.48
CA ASN A 26 13.80 11.20 8.11
C ASN A 26 13.31 12.60 7.70
N ALA A 27 13.97 13.17 6.69
CA ALA A 27 13.72 14.53 6.20
C ALA A 27 12.88 14.56 4.92
N GLN A 28 12.16 13.47 4.62
CA GLN A 28 11.33 13.41 3.42
C GLN A 28 10.17 14.41 3.55
N PRO A 29 9.67 14.98 2.44
CA PRO A 29 8.40 15.69 2.45
C PRO A 29 7.30 14.78 3.03
N LYS A 30 6.38 15.37 3.82
CA LYS A 30 5.28 14.64 4.46
C LYS A 30 4.03 15.51 4.51
N VAL A 31 2.88 14.89 4.57
CA VAL A 31 1.58 15.54 4.82
C VAL A 31 0.70 14.60 5.63
N ASP A 32 -0.02 15.13 6.62
CA ASP A 32 -0.95 14.36 7.46
C ASP A 32 -0.34 13.12 8.12
N GLU A 33 0.94 13.22 8.52
CA GLU A 33 1.78 12.09 8.95
C GLU A 33 1.09 11.17 9.97
N SER A 34 0.52 11.69 11.06
CA SER A 34 -0.10 10.84 12.08
C SER A 34 -1.43 10.22 11.64
N TYR A 35 -2.18 10.87 10.74
CA TYR A 35 -3.40 10.30 10.17
C TYR A 35 -3.05 9.09 9.32
N TRP A 36 -2.08 9.25 8.41
CA TRP A 36 -1.65 8.17 7.53
C TRP A 36 -0.94 7.04 8.27
N LYS A 37 -0.06 7.33 9.24
CA LYS A 37 0.56 6.28 10.06
C LYS A 37 -0.47 5.38 10.76
N ALA A 38 -1.57 5.96 11.25
CA ALA A 38 -2.66 5.18 11.84
C ALA A 38 -3.46 4.36 10.80
N ALA A 39 -3.67 4.91 9.61
CA ALA A 39 -4.30 4.20 8.50
C ALA A 39 -3.46 3.02 8.00
N LEU A 40 -2.15 3.22 7.85
CA LEU A 40 -1.21 2.20 7.39
C LEU A 40 -1.17 0.98 8.32
N ASP A 41 -1.15 1.21 9.64
CA ASP A 41 -1.25 0.14 10.63
C ASP A 41 -2.57 -0.63 10.49
N SER A 42 -3.70 0.10 10.51
CA SER A 42 -5.03 -0.51 10.45
C SER A 42 -5.24 -1.33 9.18
N THR A 43 -4.77 -0.81 8.04
CA THR A 43 -4.91 -1.45 6.72
C THR A 43 -3.97 -2.64 6.53
N TRP A 44 -2.77 -2.62 7.12
CA TRP A 44 -1.90 -3.81 7.19
C TRP A 44 -2.57 -4.95 7.96
N GLN A 45 -3.15 -4.65 9.13
CA GLN A 45 -3.88 -5.65 9.91
C GLN A 45 -5.09 -6.23 9.14
N GLY A 46 -5.71 -5.43 8.28
CA GLY A 46 -6.75 -5.91 7.39
C GLY A 46 -6.23 -6.84 6.29
N LEU A 47 -5.10 -6.52 5.66
CA LEU A 47 -4.44 -7.39 4.69
C LEU A 47 -4.09 -8.75 5.31
N VAL A 48 -3.54 -8.77 6.53
CA VAL A 48 -3.27 -10.02 7.25
C VAL A 48 -4.55 -10.86 7.40
N ARG A 49 -5.61 -10.27 7.96
CA ARG A 49 -6.88 -10.99 8.22
C ARG A 49 -7.57 -11.51 6.96
N ARG A 50 -7.41 -10.83 5.82
CA ARG A 50 -8.16 -11.13 4.60
C ARG A 50 -7.36 -11.92 3.57
N ASN A 51 -6.06 -11.67 3.48
CA ASN A 51 -5.21 -12.16 2.40
C ASN A 51 -4.18 -13.19 2.89
N ILE A 52 -3.95 -13.32 4.21
CA ILE A 52 -2.96 -14.27 4.75
C ILE A 52 -3.65 -15.32 5.64
N ASP A 53 -4.29 -14.91 6.73
CA ASP A 53 -4.83 -15.80 7.76
C ASP A 53 -5.84 -16.86 7.25
N PRO A 54 -6.74 -16.56 6.29
CA PRO A 54 -7.76 -17.52 5.87
C PRO A 54 -7.22 -18.71 5.06
N TYR A 55 -5.98 -18.66 4.59
CA TYR A 55 -5.46 -19.59 3.59
C TYR A 55 -4.57 -20.67 4.20
N SER A 56 -4.91 -21.93 3.90
CA SER A 56 -4.17 -23.11 4.36
C SER A 56 -3.17 -23.61 3.32
N ALA A 57 -3.52 -23.60 2.04
CA ALA A 57 -2.60 -23.85 0.93
C ALA A 57 -1.63 -22.66 0.83
N GLY A 58 -0.32 -22.89 0.85
CA GLY A 58 0.66 -21.81 0.85
C GLY A 58 0.63 -20.92 2.10
N LYS A 59 0.19 -21.46 3.26
CA LYS A 59 0.05 -20.72 4.53
C LYS A 59 1.24 -19.78 4.78
N GLY A 60 0.94 -18.49 4.93
CA GLY A 60 1.92 -17.42 5.11
C GLY A 60 2.10 -16.55 3.87
N LEU A 61 1.69 -17.02 2.69
CA LEU A 61 1.62 -16.21 1.47
C LEU A 61 0.48 -15.19 1.54
N ILE A 62 0.57 -14.17 0.68
CA ILE A 62 -0.49 -13.21 0.42
C ILE A 62 -1.30 -13.71 -0.77
N HIS A 63 -2.54 -14.07 -0.53
CA HIS A 63 -3.47 -14.58 -1.52
C HIS A 63 -4.34 -13.46 -2.11
N ARG A 64 -4.81 -13.72 -3.33
CA ARG A 64 -5.74 -12.84 -4.05
C ARG A 64 -7.16 -13.41 -3.90
N PRO A 65 -7.94 -13.00 -2.88
CA PRO A 65 -9.21 -13.64 -2.52
C PRO A 65 -10.22 -13.70 -3.66
N LYS A 66 -10.26 -12.65 -4.48
CA LYS A 66 -11.17 -12.54 -5.62
C LYS A 66 -10.45 -11.91 -6.82
N SER A 67 -9.41 -12.60 -7.29
CA SER A 67 -8.76 -12.37 -8.59
C SER A 67 -9.41 -13.27 -9.66
N GLU A 68 -8.83 -13.30 -10.86
CA GLU A 68 -9.22 -14.21 -11.94
C GLU A 68 -9.02 -15.69 -11.55
N THR A 69 -8.09 -15.95 -10.64
CA THR A 69 -7.90 -17.27 -10.02
C THR A 69 -8.08 -17.12 -8.50
N PRO A 70 -9.32 -17.09 -8.00
CA PRO A 70 -9.60 -16.80 -6.59
C PRO A 70 -8.81 -17.69 -5.63
N GLY A 71 -8.12 -17.06 -4.68
CA GLY A 71 -7.34 -17.73 -3.65
C GLY A 71 -5.96 -18.22 -4.11
N ASP A 72 -5.51 -17.84 -5.30
CA ASP A 72 -4.12 -18.04 -5.71
C ASP A 72 -3.17 -17.03 -5.03
N ALA A 73 -1.86 -17.24 -5.18
CA ALA A 73 -0.83 -16.32 -4.72
C ALA A 73 0.17 -16.06 -5.85
N VAL A 74 0.63 -14.82 -5.98
CA VAL A 74 1.60 -14.40 -7.00
C VAL A 74 2.86 -13.84 -6.37
N SER A 75 4.00 -13.99 -7.05
CA SER A 75 5.29 -13.50 -6.55
C SER A 75 5.31 -11.99 -6.31
N GLU A 76 4.57 -11.20 -7.11
CA GLU A 76 4.39 -9.76 -6.88
C GLU A 76 3.81 -9.50 -5.46
N ALA A 77 2.82 -10.29 -5.05
CA ALA A 77 2.22 -10.21 -3.73
C ALA A 77 3.22 -10.49 -2.60
N VAL A 78 4.19 -11.38 -2.85
CA VAL A 78 5.28 -11.67 -1.90
C VAL A 78 6.16 -10.43 -1.74
N GLY A 79 6.60 -9.82 -2.84
CA GLY A 79 7.39 -8.59 -2.82
C GLY A 79 6.66 -7.46 -2.09
N TYR A 80 5.41 -7.18 -2.46
CA TYR A 80 4.62 -6.14 -1.81
C TYR A 80 4.33 -6.43 -0.34
N GLY A 81 3.95 -7.67 -0.01
CA GLY A 81 3.67 -8.07 1.36
C GLY A 81 4.89 -7.95 2.27
N MET A 82 6.09 -8.30 1.76
CA MET A 82 7.33 -8.10 2.50
C MET A 82 7.67 -6.62 2.69
N LEU A 83 7.48 -5.78 1.66
CA LEU A 83 7.66 -4.32 1.81
C LEU A 83 6.70 -3.74 2.85
N VAL A 84 5.41 -4.06 2.76
CA VAL A 84 4.40 -3.58 3.70
C VAL A 84 4.69 -4.08 5.12
N ALA A 85 4.97 -5.37 5.32
CA ALA A 85 5.31 -5.91 6.64
C ALA A 85 6.55 -5.24 7.23
N LEU A 86 7.56 -4.95 6.42
CA LEU A 86 8.77 -4.25 6.84
C LEU A 86 8.46 -2.85 7.36
N TYR A 87 7.73 -2.06 6.59
CA TYR A 87 7.37 -0.69 6.98
C TYR A 87 6.24 -0.63 8.01
N ALA A 88 5.46 -1.69 8.17
CA ALA A 88 4.56 -1.92 9.30
C ALA A 88 5.29 -2.44 10.56
N ASN A 89 6.62 -2.58 10.51
CA ASN A 89 7.47 -3.08 11.58
C ASN A 89 7.03 -4.46 12.13
N ASP A 90 6.48 -5.30 11.26
CA ASP A 90 5.94 -6.62 11.57
C ASP A 90 6.91 -7.71 11.10
N GLN A 91 7.97 -7.92 11.90
CA GLN A 91 9.00 -8.91 11.58
C GLN A 91 8.43 -10.34 11.49
N GLU A 92 7.38 -10.67 12.24
CA GLU A 92 6.81 -12.02 12.26
C GLU A 92 6.16 -12.35 10.93
N HIS A 93 5.27 -11.48 10.43
CA HIS A 93 4.65 -11.69 9.13
C HIS A 93 5.65 -11.54 7.98
N PHE A 94 6.63 -10.63 8.09
CA PHE A 94 7.72 -10.52 7.12
C PHE A 94 8.42 -11.88 6.92
N ASN A 95 8.80 -12.53 8.02
CA ASN A 95 9.45 -13.84 7.98
C ASN A 95 8.51 -14.94 7.49
N SER A 96 7.25 -14.92 7.92
CA SER A 96 6.23 -15.89 7.50
C SER A 96 6.03 -15.89 5.98
N ILE A 97 5.87 -14.69 5.40
CA ILE A 97 5.72 -14.48 3.95
C ILE A 97 6.95 -14.99 3.21
N TRP A 98 8.13 -14.58 3.67
CA TRP A 98 9.39 -14.97 3.05
C TRP A 98 9.58 -16.49 3.06
N GLU A 99 9.39 -17.15 4.22
CA GLU A 99 9.51 -18.61 4.33
C GLU A 99 8.47 -19.34 3.48
N ALA A 100 7.22 -18.87 3.44
CA ALA A 100 6.17 -19.50 2.65
C ALA A 100 6.45 -19.41 1.14
N ALA A 101 6.96 -18.27 0.67
CA ALA A 101 7.39 -18.07 -0.71
C ALA A 101 8.62 -18.92 -1.05
N ASN A 102 9.58 -18.98 -0.12
CA ASN A 102 10.74 -19.84 -0.25
C ASN A 102 10.30 -21.30 -0.38
N GLU A 103 9.39 -21.75 0.47
CA GLU A 103 8.95 -23.14 0.48
C GLU A 103 8.19 -23.54 -0.76
N THR A 104 7.27 -22.67 -1.20
CA THR A 104 6.29 -23.02 -2.22
C THR A 104 6.66 -22.54 -3.62
N MET A 105 7.21 -21.32 -3.73
CA MET A 105 7.38 -20.61 -5.00
C MET A 105 8.80 -20.62 -5.53
N TRP A 106 9.82 -20.71 -4.66
CA TRP A 106 11.23 -20.67 -5.09
C TRP A 106 11.62 -21.88 -5.95
N SER A 107 12.09 -21.60 -7.17
CA SER A 107 12.44 -22.60 -8.19
C SER A 107 13.95 -22.75 -8.42
N THR A 108 14.77 -22.47 -7.41
CA THR A 108 16.25 -22.48 -7.35
C THR A 108 16.91 -21.13 -7.56
N CYS A 109 16.40 -20.28 -8.47
CA CYS A 109 17.00 -18.95 -8.74
C CYS A 109 16.01 -17.79 -8.72
N TYR A 110 14.72 -18.07 -8.79
CA TYR A 110 13.66 -17.06 -8.79
C TYR A 110 12.38 -17.68 -8.25
N TYR A 111 11.43 -16.83 -7.89
CA TYR A 111 10.10 -17.26 -7.50
C TYR A 111 9.28 -17.53 -8.75
N ASN A 112 8.68 -18.72 -8.86
CA ASN A 112 7.66 -18.97 -9.86
C ASN A 112 6.51 -17.99 -9.65
N TRP A 113 6.09 -17.30 -10.71
CA TRP A 113 5.24 -16.13 -10.55
C TRP A 113 3.87 -16.42 -9.96
N GLN A 114 3.35 -17.66 -10.05
CA GLN A 114 2.02 -18.01 -9.55
C GLN A 114 1.95 -19.41 -8.92
N MET A 115 1.42 -19.44 -7.70
CA MET A 115 0.89 -20.63 -7.03
C MET A 115 -0.63 -20.61 -7.11
N GLY A 116 -1.25 -21.66 -7.65
CA GLY A 116 -2.70 -21.83 -7.69
C GLY A 116 -3.32 -22.09 -6.31
N PRO A 117 -4.66 -22.03 -6.21
CA PRO A 117 -5.38 -22.18 -4.94
C PRO A 117 -5.27 -23.59 -4.33
N ASP A 118 -4.84 -24.59 -5.11
CA ASP A 118 -4.54 -25.95 -4.60
C ASP A 118 -3.13 -26.07 -3.99
N GLY A 119 -2.39 -24.96 -3.91
CA GLY A 119 -1.04 -24.90 -3.36
C GLY A 119 0.07 -25.35 -4.31
N LYS A 120 -0.24 -25.61 -5.58
CA LYS A 120 0.75 -26.00 -6.60
C LYS A 120 1.12 -24.83 -7.49
N ILE A 121 2.32 -24.90 -8.07
CA ILE A 121 2.73 -23.93 -9.09
C ILE A 121 1.83 -24.04 -10.32
N ALA A 122 1.14 -22.94 -10.62
CA ALA A 122 0.29 -22.78 -11.80
C ALA A 122 0.98 -21.96 -12.90
N GLY A 123 1.88 -21.05 -12.51
CA GLY A 123 2.66 -20.21 -13.41
C GLY A 123 4.14 -20.27 -13.05
N GLY A 124 4.95 -20.81 -13.97
CA GLY A 124 6.40 -20.93 -13.81
C GLY A 124 7.17 -19.74 -14.38
N GLY A 125 8.41 -19.55 -13.94
CA GLY A 125 9.24 -18.42 -14.36
C GLY A 125 9.07 -17.19 -13.47
N ALA A 126 10.07 -16.31 -13.52
CA ALA A 126 10.15 -15.11 -12.70
C ALA A 126 9.26 -13.97 -13.26
N ALA A 127 8.66 -13.19 -12.37
CA ALA A 127 8.17 -11.84 -12.66
C ALA A 127 9.11 -10.85 -11.96
N THR A 128 9.89 -10.11 -12.73
CA THR A 128 11.11 -9.46 -12.22
C THR A 128 10.86 -8.40 -11.14
N ASP A 129 9.69 -7.77 -11.14
CA ASP A 129 9.24 -6.86 -10.09
C ASP A 129 9.20 -7.53 -8.71
N ALA A 130 8.80 -8.80 -8.66
CA ALA A 130 8.81 -9.57 -7.42
C ALA A 130 10.24 -9.76 -6.88
N GLU A 131 11.19 -10.14 -7.73
CA GLU A 131 12.57 -10.35 -7.29
C GLU A 131 13.22 -9.09 -6.75
N GLU A 132 13.05 -7.94 -7.42
CA GLU A 132 13.64 -6.68 -6.94
C GLU A 132 13.01 -6.20 -5.61
N ASP A 133 11.70 -6.40 -5.43
CA ASP A 133 11.03 -6.02 -4.18
C ASP A 133 11.39 -6.94 -3.00
N VAL A 134 11.49 -8.26 -3.25
CA VAL A 134 11.97 -9.21 -2.22
C VAL A 134 13.43 -8.93 -1.87
N ALA A 135 14.30 -8.68 -2.86
CA ALA A 135 15.71 -8.38 -2.61
C ALA A 135 15.89 -7.10 -1.79
N LEU A 136 15.18 -6.01 -2.12
CA LEU A 136 15.22 -4.78 -1.34
C LEU A 136 14.74 -5.01 0.10
N SER A 137 13.62 -5.70 0.25
CA SER A 137 13.02 -6.02 1.55
C SER A 137 14.02 -6.75 2.46
N LEU A 138 14.72 -7.74 1.92
CA LEU A 138 15.73 -8.51 2.65
C LEU A 138 16.96 -7.66 3.03
N ILE A 139 17.43 -6.78 2.14
CA ILE A 139 18.53 -5.85 2.42
C ILE A 139 18.15 -4.91 3.58
N PHE A 140 16.93 -4.38 3.56
CA PHE A 140 16.44 -3.50 4.63
C PHE A 140 16.19 -4.26 5.94
N ALA A 141 15.70 -5.50 5.88
CA ALA A 141 15.56 -6.34 7.07
C ALA A 141 16.91 -6.64 7.73
N ASP A 142 17.94 -6.97 6.95
CA ASP A 142 19.31 -7.13 7.44
C ASP A 142 19.82 -5.85 8.12
N LYS A 143 19.54 -4.70 7.50
CA LYS A 143 19.89 -3.39 8.08
C LYS A 143 19.18 -3.14 9.43
N LEU A 144 17.89 -3.45 9.53
CA LEU A 144 17.12 -3.33 10.78
C LEU A 144 17.65 -4.24 11.88
N VAL A 145 18.12 -5.45 11.53
CA VAL A 145 18.80 -6.36 12.47
C VAL A 145 20.12 -5.76 12.93
N SER A 146 20.95 -5.25 12.02
CA SER A 146 22.24 -4.64 12.36
C SER A 146 22.10 -3.44 13.30
N ALA A 147 20.97 -2.72 13.21
CA ALA A 147 20.64 -1.58 14.06
C ALA A 147 19.97 -1.99 15.40
N GLY A 148 19.70 -3.28 15.62
CA GLY A 148 19.03 -3.78 16.82
C GLY A 148 17.53 -3.49 16.88
N VAL A 149 16.91 -3.07 15.77
CA VAL A 149 15.45 -2.84 15.66
C VAL A 149 14.73 -4.18 15.53
N TRP A 150 15.27 -5.07 14.69
CA TRP A 150 14.77 -6.42 14.48
C TRP A 150 15.71 -7.47 15.09
N LYS A 151 15.18 -8.67 15.35
CA LYS A 151 15.99 -9.79 15.83
C LYS A 151 16.67 -10.50 14.65
N PRO A 152 17.88 -11.04 14.80
CA PRO A 152 18.45 -11.92 13.79
C PRO A 152 17.51 -13.09 13.46
N TYR A 153 17.44 -13.47 12.19
CA TYR A 153 16.63 -14.58 11.71
C TYR A 153 17.39 -15.36 10.63
N THR A 154 17.24 -16.68 10.65
CA THR A 154 17.84 -17.61 9.69
C THR A 154 16.72 -18.39 9.03
N SER A 155 16.70 -18.40 7.69
CA SER A 155 15.69 -19.15 6.93
C SER A 155 15.75 -20.64 7.26
N THR A 156 14.58 -21.25 7.48
CA THR A 156 14.50 -22.69 7.75
C THR A 156 14.75 -23.52 6.50
N LYS A 157 14.39 -22.99 5.33
CA LYS A 157 14.64 -23.64 4.03
C LYS A 157 16.11 -23.62 3.63
N PHE A 158 16.78 -22.49 3.82
CA PHE A 158 18.12 -22.28 3.25
C PHE A 158 19.27 -22.26 4.26
N ASN A 159 18.98 -22.14 5.55
CA ASN A 159 19.97 -22.05 6.62
C ASN A 159 20.96 -20.87 6.47
N TYR A 160 20.49 -19.74 5.92
CA TYR A 160 21.21 -18.47 5.87
C TYR A 160 20.29 -17.27 6.16
N GLY A 161 20.88 -16.09 6.36
CA GLY A 161 20.15 -14.86 6.75
C GLY A 161 19.61 -14.06 5.56
N TYR A 162 19.05 -12.89 5.85
CA TYR A 162 18.43 -12.02 4.84
C TYR A 162 19.42 -11.55 3.77
N ALA A 163 20.60 -11.04 4.16
CA ALA A 163 21.61 -10.55 3.21
C ALA A 163 22.11 -11.63 2.24
N ASP A 164 22.30 -12.86 2.71
CA ASP A 164 22.75 -13.97 1.88
C ASP A 164 21.72 -14.32 0.80
N HIS A 165 20.43 -14.30 1.16
CA HIS A 165 19.38 -14.55 0.18
C HIS A 165 19.21 -13.37 -0.80
N ALA A 166 19.26 -12.14 -0.31
CA ALA A 166 19.23 -10.96 -1.19
C ALA A 166 20.34 -11.05 -2.24
N LYS A 167 21.57 -11.38 -1.83
CA LYS A 167 22.69 -11.58 -2.76
C LYS A 167 22.40 -12.69 -3.78
N THR A 168 21.84 -13.80 -3.33
CA THR A 168 21.45 -14.91 -4.23
C THR A 168 20.44 -14.45 -5.28
N ILE A 169 19.40 -13.72 -4.88
CA ILE A 169 18.39 -13.18 -5.80
C ILE A 169 19.05 -12.22 -6.80
N LEU A 170 19.88 -11.27 -6.34
CA LEU A 170 20.56 -10.33 -7.23
C LEU A 170 21.45 -11.06 -8.24
N ASP A 171 22.26 -12.03 -7.82
CA ASP A 171 23.09 -12.84 -8.74
C ASP A 171 22.22 -13.63 -9.72
N CYS A 172 21.11 -14.18 -9.25
CA CYS A 172 20.16 -14.90 -10.07
C CYS A 172 19.54 -14.03 -11.16
N MET A 173 19.08 -12.81 -10.85
CA MET A 173 18.49 -11.89 -11.83
C MET A 173 19.42 -11.65 -13.03
N TRP A 174 20.73 -11.58 -12.81
CA TRP A 174 21.71 -11.49 -13.90
C TRP A 174 21.87 -12.82 -14.65
N SER A 175 22.03 -13.93 -13.92
CA SER A 175 22.26 -15.25 -14.54
C SER A 175 21.06 -15.78 -15.34
N THR A 176 19.85 -15.37 -14.97
CA THR A 176 18.57 -15.75 -15.59
C THR A 176 18.11 -14.74 -16.64
N LYS A 177 18.91 -13.70 -16.91
CA LYS A 177 18.61 -12.62 -17.87
C LYS A 177 17.34 -11.81 -17.55
N GLN A 178 16.96 -11.74 -16.27
CA GLN A 178 16.04 -10.70 -15.80
C GLN A 178 16.70 -9.33 -15.87
N VAL A 179 18.02 -9.26 -15.73
CA VAL A 179 18.83 -8.13 -16.20
C VAL A 179 19.66 -8.61 -17.39
N THR A 180 19.47 -7.96 -18.54
CA THR A 180 20.23 -8.26 -19.75
C THR A 180 21.68 -7.81 -19.62
N SER A 181 22.57 -8.31 -20.48
CA SER A 181 23.97 -7.87 -20.51
C SER A 181 24.14 -6.38 -20.81
N SER A 182 23.16 -5.77 -21.49
CA SER A 182 23.11 -4.32 -21.77
C SER A 182 22.60 -3.49 -20.59
N GLY A 183 22.13 -4.13 -19.51
CA GLY A 183 21.60 -3.48 -18.30
C GLY A 183 20.10 -3.18 -18.38
N ILE A 184 19.39 -3.64 -19.40
CA ILE A 184 17.93 -3.52 -19.47
C ILE A 184 17.29 -4.53 -18.51
N LEU A 185 16.37 -4.05 -17.67
CA LEU A 185 15.51 -4.89 -16.85
C LEU A 185 14.43 -5.54 -17.74
N ALA A 186 14.49 -6.86 -17.85
CA ALA A 186 13.51 -7.68 -18.52
C ALA A 186 12.33 -8.00 -17.58
N PRO A 187 11.10 -8.11 -18.09
CA PRO A 187 9.89 -8.41 -17.31
C PRO A 187 9.92 -9.78 -16.63
N GLY A 188 10.70 -10.74 -17.14
CA GLY A 188 10.86 -12.04 -16.51
C GLY A 188 12.15 -12.75 -16.91
N ALA A 189 12.40 -13.91 -16.29
CA ALA A 189 13.60 -14.70 -16.54
C ALA A 189 13.68 -15.17 -18.00
N GLY A 190 14.65 -14.61 -18.74
CA GLY A 190 14.88 -14.93 -20.15
C GLY A 190 13.80 -14.44 -21.11
N TRP A 191 12.89 -13.57 -20.66
CA TRP A 191 11.73 -13.11 -21.42
C TRP A 191 11.67 -11.58 -21.46
N GLY A 192 11.66 -11.00 -22.66
CA GLY A 192 11.72 -9.55 -22.89
C GLY A 192 13.14 -8.98 -22.84
N GLY A 193 13.32 -7.81 -22.22
CA GLY A 193 14.58 -7.08 -22.20
C GLY A 193 14.76 -6.28 -23.49
N GLU A 194 15.60 -6.77 -24.41
CA GLU A 194 15.90 -6.07 -25.67
C GLU A 194 14.69 -5.92 -26.60
N SER A 195 13.76 -6.88 -26.56
CA SER A 195 12.58 -6.89 -27.44
C SER A 195 11.42 -6.06 -26.90
N PHE A 196 11.21 -6.10 -25.58
CA PHE A 196 10.16 -5.38 -24.88
C PHE A 196 10.42 -5.38 -23.37
N VAL A 197 9.88 -4.37 -22.70
CA VAL A 197 9.97 -4.16 -21.26
C VAL A 197 8.59 -3.90 -20.69
N ASN A 198 8.41 -4.16 -19.39
CA ASN A 198 7.34 -3.60 -18.59
C ASN A 198 7.94 -2.45 -17.76
N PRO A 199 7.89 -1.20 -18.23
CA PRO A 199 8.55 -0.10 -17.55
C PRO A 199 7.91 0.21 -16.19
N GLY A 200 6.71 -0.28 -15.89
CA GLY A 200 6.12 -0.22 -14.54
C GLY A 200 6.93 -0.96 -13.46
N TYR A 201 7.81 -1.89 -13.86
CA TYR A 201 8.72 -2.60 -12.97
C TYR A 201 9.96 -1.78 -12.61
N PHE A 202 10.31 -0.75 -13.40
CA PHE A 202 11.56 -0.04 -13.21
C PHE A 202 11.63 0.69 -11.86
N SER A 203 12.54 0.24 -10.99
CA SER A 203 12.77 0.75 -9.62
C SER A 203 14.20 1.30 -9.47
N PRO A 204 14.54 2.45 -10.08
CA PRO A 204 15.92 2.96 -10.10
C PRO A 204 16.52 3.21 -8.72
N ALA A 205 15.70 3.60 -7.74
CA ALA A 205 16.13 3.70 -6.35
C ALA A 205 16.61 2.34 -5.79
N TRP A 206 16.02 1.22 -6.22
CA TRP A 206 16.36 -0.11 -5.72
C TRP A 206 17.73 -0.48 -6.25
N TYR A 207 17.96 -0.22 -7.53
CA TYR A 207 19.24 -0.46 -8.18
C TYR A 207 20.36 0.37 -7.55
N LYS A 208 20.08 1.59 -7.09
CA LYS A 208 21.06 2.40 -6.31
C LYS A 208 21.34 1.81 -4.92
N ILE A 209 20.37 1.16 -4.27
CA ILE A 209 20.60 0.38 -3.05
C ILE A 209 21.41 -0.88 -3.36
N PHE A 210 21.05 -1.60 -4.42
CA PHE A 210 21.75 -2.81 -4.86
C PHE A 210 23.20 -2.51 -5.23
N ALA A 211 23.48 -1.39 -5.90
CA ALA A 211 24.84 -0.95 -6.23
C ALA A 211 25.73 -0.74 -4.98
N LYS A 212 25.14 -0.42 -3.82
CA LYS A 212 25.86 -0.28 -2.55
C LYS A 212 25.99 -1.61 -1.80
N PHE A 213 25.02 -2.50 -1.97
CA PHE A 213 24.97 -3.79 -1.30
C PHE A 213 25.81 -4.87 -2.01
N ASP A 214 25.78 -4.86 -3.35
CA ASP A 214 26.38 -5.86 -4.22
C ASP A 214 27.82 -5.50 -4.61
N SER A 215 28.75 -6.40 -4.32
CA SER A 215 30.18 -6.19 -4.61
C SER A 215 30.57 -6.39 -6.08
N ASN A 216 29.65 -6.81 -6.96
CA ASN A 216 29.92 -7.11 -8.36
C ASN A 216 30.02 -5.86 -9.26
N GLY A 217 30.86 -4.90 -8.85
CA GLY A 217 31.18 -3.70 -9.61
C GLY A 217 29.97 -2.79 -9.87
N ASP A 218 29.99 -2.10 -11.02
CA ASP A 218 29.05 -1.02 -11.35
C ASP A 218 27.75 -1.52 -12.03
N ARG A 219 27.46 -2.83 -11.93
CA ARG A 219 26.45 -3.48 -12.78
C ARG A 219 25.04 -2.90 -12.57
N TRP A 220 24.69 -2.51 -11.35
CA TRP A 220 23.38 -1.94 -11.04
C TRP A 220 23.23 -0.46 -11.42
N ASN A 221 24.29 0.34 -11.36
CA ASN A 221 24.24 1.72 -11.86
C ASN A 221 24.02 1.74 -13.38
N LYS A 222 24.55 0.75 -14.11
CA LYS A 222 24.21 0.55 -15.53
C LYS A 222 22.70 0.34 -15.75
N VAL A 223 22.02 -0.37 -14.84
CA VAL A 223 20.56 -0.57 -14.90
C VAL A 223 19.84 0.76 -14.66
N VAL A 224 20.28 1.58 -13.69
CA VAL A 224 19.74 2.94 -13.47
C VAL A 224 19.82 3.78 -14.75
N GLU A 225 20.98 3.79 -15.40
CA GLU A 225 21.16 4.56 -16.64
C GLU A 225 20.25 4.05 -17.75
N LYS A 226 20.12 2.73 -17.92
CA LYS A 226 19.21 2.16 -18.91
C LYS A 226 17.73 2.39 -18.62
N THR A 227 17.33 2.37 -17.35
CA THR A 227 15.97 2.73 -16.93
C THR A 227 15.63 4.13 -17.42
N TYR A 228 16.42 5.14 -17.10
CA TYR A 228 16.11 6.51 -17.52
C TYR A 228 16.26 6.74 -19.02
N GLU A 229 17.21 6.07 -19.67
CA GLU A 229 17.32 6.09 -21.14
C GLU A 229 16.01 5.59 -21.78
N ILE A 230 15.47 4.45 -21.33
CA ILE A 230 14.24 3.88 -21.88
C ILE A 230 13.02 4.75 -21.52
N LEU A 231 12.89 5.18 -20.26
CA LEU A 231 11.77 6.04 -19.85
C LEU A 231 11.68 7.30 -20.70
N SER A 232 12.82 7.94 -21.02
CA SER A 232 12.87 9.15 -21.86
C SER A 232 12.32 8.97 -23.27
N LYS A 233 12.25 7.72 -23.77
CA LYS A 233 11.73 7.36 -25.08
C LYS A 233 10.25 6.99 -25.05
N SER A 234 9.62 6.98 -23.87
CA SER A 234 8.21 6.67 -23.74
C SER A 234 7.34 7.57 -24.63
N PRO A 235 6.37 7.01 -25.36
CA PRO A 235 5.40 7.80 -26.11
C PRO A 235 4.55 8.71 -25.21
N GLY A 236 4.47 8.40 -23.90
CA GLY A 236 3.77 9.22 -22.90
C GLY A 236 4.68 10.13 -22.07
N TYR A 237 5.98 10.24 -22.38
CA TYR A 237 6.95 10.90 -21.49
C TYR A 237 6.60 12.36 -21.19
N SER A 238 6.07 13.12 -22.17
CA SER A 238 5.66 14.52 -21.98
C SER A 238 4.48 14.71 -21.03
N MET A 239 3.73 13.63 -20.74
CA MET A 239 2.66 13.59 -19.75
C MET A 239 3.11 12.90 -18.45
N GLY A 240 4.39 12.52 -18.36
CA GLY A 240 4.92 11.72 -17.26
C GLY A 240 4.22 10.35 -17.17
N MET A 241 3.99 9.74 -18.32
CA MET A 241 3.32 8.45 -18.48
C MET A 241 4.19 7.47 -19.28
N ILE A 242 3.92 6.20 -19.07
CA ILE A 242 4.48 5.06 -19.81
C ILE A 242 3.37 4.08 -20.16
N PRO A 243 3.50 3.31 -21.24
CA PRO A 243 2.62 2.17 -21.44
C PRO A 243 2.96 1.01 -20.51
N ASP A 244 2.00 0.13 -20.26
CA ASP A 244 2.25 -1.12 -19.52
C ASP A 244 3.39 -1.94 -20.13
N TRP A 245 3.46 -1.95 -21.47
CA TRP A 245 4.51 -2.63 -22.23
C TRP A 245 5.00 -1.76 -23.38
N MET A 246 6.32 -1.67 -23.55
CA MET A 246 6.95 -0.98 -24.69
C MET A 246 8.23 -1.66 -25.13
N GLN A 247 8.67 -1.35 -26.34
CA GLN A 247 10.02 -1.63 -26.79
C GLN A 247 10.99 -0.65 -26.12
N PRO A 248 12.25 -1.05 -25.82
CA PRO A 248 13.24 -0.17 -25.19
C PRO A 248 13.57 1.11 -25.97
N ASP A 249 13.21 1.18 -27.25
CA ASP A 249 13.43 2.33 -28.13
C ASP A 249 12.26 3.33 -28.15
N GLY A 250 11.17 3.06 -27.42
CA GLY A 250 9.96 3.88 -27.43
C GLY A 250 8.80 3.29 -28.23
N GLY A 251 9.04 2.22 -29.00
CA GLY A 251 8.02 1.58 -29.82
C GLY A 251 6.92 0.89 -28.99
N TRP A 252 5.71 0.79 -29.55
CA TRP A 252 4.64 0.00 -28.95
C TRP A 252 4.99 -1.49 -28.98
N ALA A 253 4.78 -2.19 -27.87
CA ALA A 253 5.03 -3.63 -27.80
C ALA A 253 3.82 -4.50 -28.21
N GLY A 254 2.66 -3.88 -28.44
CA GLY A 254 1.41 -4.58 -28.74
C GLY A 254 0.79 -5.21 -27.48
N SER A 255 0.01 -6.27 -27.65
CA SER A 255 -0.58 -6.99 -26.52
C SER A 255 0.40 -8.03 -25.96
N LEU A 256 0.99 -7.75 -24.79
CA LEU A 256 1.93 -8.62 -24.09
C LEU A 256 1.50 -8.82 -22.64
N GLY A 257 1.87 -9.98 -22.08
CA GLY A 257 1.53 -10.32 -20.71
C GLY A 257 0.02 -10.48 -20.50
N TYR A 258 -0.37 -10.41 -19.23
CA TYR A 258 -1.71 -10.81 -18.80
C TYR A 258 -2.77 -9.71 -18.95
N ASN A 259 -2.37 -8.44 -19.13
CA ASN A 259 -3.29 -7.29 -19.12
C ASN A 259 -2.83 -6.12 -20.01
N ALA A 260 -2.29 -6.36 -21.21
CA ALA A 260 -1.94 -5.26 -22.13
C ALA A 260 -3.19 -4.56 -22.71
N TYR A 261 -3.81 -3.76 -21.86
CA TYR A 261 -5.01 -3.03 -22.19
C TYR A 261 -4.73 -2.05 -23.33
N PHE A 262 -5.71 -1.95 -24.24
CA PHE A 262 -5.62 -1.09 -25.41
C PHE A 262 -4.35 -1.32 -26.24
N ASN A 263 -3.88 -2.57 -26.33
CA ASN A 263 -2.61 -2.95 -26.98
C ASN A 263 -1.42 -2.11 -26.47
N SER A 264 -1.35 -1.93 -25.15
CA SER A 264 -0.34 -1.15 -24.43
C SER A 264 -0.26 0.32 -24.86
N ARG A 265 -1.39 0.92 -25.24
CA ARG A 265 -1.49 2.37 -25.55
C ARG A 265 -2.08 3.20 -24.41
N ALA A 266 -2.20 2.60 -23.24
CA ALA A 266 -2.71 3.23 -22.04
C ALA A 266 -1.65 3.24 -20.93
N PHE A 267 -1.70 4.29 -20.10
CA PHE A 267 -1.11 4.34 -18.78
C PHE A 267 -2.09 3.68 -17.81
N PHE A 268 -1.90 2.38 -17.59
CA PHE A 268 -2.85 1.53 -16.90
C PHE A 268 -2.22 0.85 -15.68
N LYS A 269 -2.70 -0.35 -15.29
CA LYS A 269 -2.39 -0.96 -13.99
C LYS A 269 -0.92 -1.33 -13.81
N ASP A 270 -0.27 -1.80 -14.86
CA ASP A 270 1.15 -2.10 -14.75
C ASP A 270 1.96 -0.81 -14.70
N ALA A 271 1.66 0.12 -15.61
CA ALA A 271 2.40 1.34 -15.81
C ALA A 271 2.29 2.33 -14.66
N ILE A 272 1.13 2.42 -14.00
CA ILE A 272 0.88 3.46 -12.98
C ILE A 272 1.85 3.39 -11.79
N ARG A 273 2.36 2.19 -11.50
CA ARG A 273 3.37 1.96 -10.46
C ARG A 273 4.64 2.77 -10.68
N ILE A 274 4.98 3.16 -11.92
CA ILE A 274 6.16 3.97 -12.21
C ILE A 274 6.20 5.27 -11.40
N LEU A 275 5.04 5.87 -11.10
CA LEU A 275 4.95 7.12 -10.35
C LEU A 275 5.56 6.91 -8.97
N TRP A 276 5.16 5.83 -8.30
CA TRP A 276 5.73 5.42 -7.03
C TRP A 276 7.22 5.10 -7.18
N ARG A 277 7.58 4.18 -8.10
CA ARG A 277 8.96 3.72 -8.27
C ARG A 277 9.97 4.87 -8.48
N VAL A 278 9.63 5.85 -9.32
CA VAL A 278 10.51 7.01 -9.60
C VAL A 278 10.36 8.13 -8.57
N ALA A 279 9.19 8.30 -7.94
CA ALA A 279 9.04 9.21 -6.80
C ALA A 279 9.99 8.85 -5.68
N ILE A 280 10.21 7.56 -5.45
CA ILE A 280 11.16 7.12 -4.44
C ILE A 280 12.58 7.54 -4.80
N ASP A 281 13.00 7.42 -6.07
CA ASP A 281 14.35 7.85 -6.48
C ASP A 281 14.53 9.37 -6.41
N ALA A 282 13.48 10.13 -6.71
CA ALA A 282 13.44 11.58 -6.52
C ALA A 282 13.61 11.97 -5.04
N VAL A 283 12.94 11.26 -4.13
CA VAL A 283 12.95 11.58 -2.68
C VAL A 283 14.21 11.06 -1.99
N TRP A 284 14.65 9.84 -2.30
CA TRP A 284 15.76 9.19 -1.60
C TRP A 284 17.13 9.63 -2.11
N PHE A 285 17.24 9.94 -3.41
CA PHE A 285 18.53 10.19 -4.07
C PHE A 285 18.58 11.52 -4.82
N ASP A 286 17.55 12.36 -4.72
CA ASP A 286 17.47 13.66 -5.39
C ASP A 286 17.61 13.56 -6.93
N GLU A 287 17.21 12.43 -7.53
CA GLU A 287 17.46 12.16 -8.94
C GLU A 287 16.71 13.13 -9.87
N SER A 288 17.47 13.94 -10.60
CA SER A 288 16.93 14.96 -11.52
C SER A 288 16.01 14.38 -12.59
N ARG A 289 16.36 13.24 -13.18
CA ARG A 289 15.57 12.60 -14.25
C ARG A 289 14.24 12.07 -13.74
N ALA A 290 14.22 11.59 -12.49
CA ALA A 290 13.00 11.21 -11.79
C ALA A 290 12.08 12.41 -11.58
N LYS A 291 12.65 13.51 -11.06
CA LYS A 291 11.90 14.76 -10.83
C LYS A 291 11.32 15.32 -12.12
N ASP A 292 12.06 15.28 -13.23
CA ASP A 292 11.56 15.80 -14.51
C ASP A 292 10.39 14.95 -15.04
N PHE A 293 10.46 13.62 -14.95
CA PHE A 293 9.33 12.75 -15.28
C PHE A 293 8.10 13.06 -14.40
N LEU A 294 8.27 13.16 -13.09
CA LEU A 294 7.18 13.40 -12.14
C LEU A 294 6.58 14.80 -12.27
N LYS A 295 7.37 15.81 -12.66
CA LYS A 295 6.86 17.15 -12.97
C LYS A 295 5.95 17.11 -14.18
N ASN A 296 6.27 16.31 -15.21
CA ASN A 296 5.37 16.09 -16.33
C ASN A 296 4.08 15.42 -15.86
N SER A 297 4.17 14.40 -14.99
CA SER A 297 3.00 13.74 -14.40
C SER A 297 2.12 14.73 -13.64
N LEU A 298 2.71 15.51 -12.72
CA LEU A 298 1.97 16.46 -11.89
C LEU A 298 1.36 17.59 -12.71
N ALA A 299 2.10 18.13 -13.70
CA ALA A 299 1.58 19.14 -14.61
C ALA A 299 0.40 18.62 -15.43
N PHE A 300 0.51 17.38 -15.94
CA PHE A 300 -0.56 16.72 -16.67
C PHE A 300 -1.81 16.57 -15.81
N ILE A 301 -1.70 15.96 -14.63
CA ILE A 301 -2.88 15.65 -13.82
C ILE A 301 -3.56 16.93 -13.29
N ASN A 302 -2.77 17.95 -12.95
CA ASN A 302 -3.30 19.27 -12.58
C ASN A 302 -4.06 19.92 -13.74
N SER A 303 -3.64 19.69 -15.00
CA SER A 303 -4.40 20.16 -16.19
C SER A 303 -5.74 19.44 -16.39
N LYS A 304 -5.92 18.25 -15.80
CA LYS A 304 -7.15 17.44 -15.89
C LYS A 304 -8.11 17.62 -14.71
N GLY A 305 -7.72 18.42 -13.71
CA GLY A 305 -8.53 18.65 -12.49
C GLY A 305 -7.82 18.31 -11.18
N GLY A 306 -6.52 18.01 -11.21
CA GLY A 306 -5.72 17.74 -10.02
C GLY A 306 -6.07 16.41 -9.37
N ALA A 307 -6.04 16.36 -8.03
CA ALA A 307 -6.23 15.12 -7.27
C ALA A 307 -7.49 14.34 -7.66
N ALA A 308 -8.65 15.01 -7.80
CA ALA A 308 -9.92 14.40 -8.20
C ALA A 308 -9.93 13.83 -9.64
N ALA A 309 -8.93 14.16 -10.45
CA ALA A 309 -8.74 13.61 -11.80
C ALA A 309 -7.81 12.39 -11.83
N SER A 310 -7.30 11.92 -10.69
CA SER A 310 -6.43 10.73 -10.63
C SER A 310 -7.15 9.53 -11.24
N ASN A 311 -6.63 9.00 -12.33
CA ASN A 311 -7.28 7.91 -13.08
C ASN A 311 -6.25 7.24 -14.00
N PHE A 312 -6.73 6.28 -14.78
CA PHE A 312 -6.02 5.75 -15.94
C PHE A 312 -6.28 6.59 -17.20
N TYR A 313 -5.30 6.63 -18.09
CA TYR A 313 -5.30 7.52 -19.23
C TYR A 313 -4.77 6.85 -20.49
N GLN A 314 -5.33 7.23 -21.65
CA GLN A 314 -4.81 6.85 -22.95
C GLN A 314 -3.58 7.69 -23.29
N ILE A 315 -2.56 7.09 -23.87
CA ILE A 315 -1.33 7.80 -24.25
C ILE A 315 -1.45 8.41 -25.65
N GLU A 316 -1.97 7.67 -26.62
CA GLU A 316 -2.10 8.17 -28.00
C GLU A 316 -3.10 9.33 -28.11
N ASN A 317 -4.20 9.26 -27.36
CA ASN A 317 -5.22 10.31 -27.31
C ASN A 317 -4.93 11.31 -26.18
N ALA A 318 -3.77 11.99 -26.20
CA ALA A 318 -3.36 13.09 -25.32
C ALA A 318 -3.88 13.05 -23.85
N GLY A 319 -3.85 11.86 -23.23
CA GLY A 319 -4.35 11.67 -21.88
C GLY A 319 -5.86 11.85 -21.73
N GLU A 320 -6.66 11.37 -22.68
CA GLU A 320 -8.07 11.10 -22.48
C GLU A 320 -8.24 9.93 -21.51
N LEU A 321 -9.35 9.92 -20.78
CA LEU A 321 -9.67 8.81 -19.89
C LEU A 321 -9.92 7.54 -20.72
N LEU A 322 -9.77 6.39 -20.08
CA LEU A 322 -10.21 5.13 -20.69
C LEU A 322 -11.75 5.17 -20.90
N PRO A 323 -12.29 4.48 -21.93
CA PRO A 323 -13.73 4.47 -22.18
C PRO A 323 -14.52 4.02 -20.93
N ALA A 324 -15.56 4.78 -20.60
CA ALA A 324 -16.31 4.59 -19.36
C ALA A 324 -17.26 3.39 -19.42
N ASP A 325 -17.56 2.87 -20.60
CA ASP A 325 -18.36 1.68 -20.87
C ASP A 325 -17.53 0.41 -21.01
N ASP A 326 -16.20 0.53 -21.08
CA ASP A 326 -15.32 -0.62 -21.16
C ASP A 326 -15.21 -1.28 -19.79
N ILE A 327 -15.53 -2.58 -19.76
CA ILE A 327 -15.67 -3.37 -18.55
C ILE A 327 -14.55 -4.38 -18.39
N TRP A 328 -14.26 -4.70 -17.14
CA TRP A 328 -13.33 -5.74 -16.75
C TRP A 328 -14.10 -7.02 -16.46
N THR A 329 -14.00 -7.97 -17.39
CA THR A 329 -14.61 -9.29 -17.25
C THR A 329 -13.66 -10.29 -16.62
N ASP A 330 -12.35 -10.06 -16.68
CA ASP A 330 -11.35 -11.08 -16.37
C ASP A 330 -11.14 -11.23 -14.85
N PHE A 331 -11.20 -10.13 -14.11
CA PHE A 331 -11.02 -10.04 -12.64
C PHE A 331 -12.27 -10.24 -11.82
N ASN A 332 -13.38 -10.37 -12.52
CA ASN A 332 -14.68 -10.59 -11.96
C ASN A 332 -15.14 -11.98 -12.37
N ASP A 333 -16.15 -12.51 -11.69
CA ASP A 333 -16.85 -13.65 -12.24
C ASP A 333 -17.45 -13.18 -13.58
N SER A 334 -16.83 -13.62 -14.68
CA SER A 334 -17.19 -13.18 -16.03
C SER A 334 -18.66 -13.45 -16.35
N GLU A 335 -19.30 -14.35 -15.59
CA GLU A 335 -20.72 -14.71 -15.71
C GLU A 335 -21.63 -13.92 -14.74
N ASN A 336 -21.08 -13.09 -13.85
CA ASN A 336 -21.82 -12.30 -12.87
C ASN A 336 -21.64 -10.79 -13.09
N GLU A 337 -22.55 -10.20 -13.86
CA GLU A 337 -22.55 -8.77 -14.21
C GLU A 337 -22.60 -7.83 -12.99
N ASN A 338 -23.07 -8.30 -11.83
CA ASN A 338 -23.07 -7.50 -10.59
C ASN A 338 -21.65 -7.29 -10.02
N THR A 339 -20.68 -8.05 -10.50
CA THR A 339 -19.27 -7.93 -10.13
C THR A 339 -18.47 -7.11 -11.14
N TRP A 340 -19.02 -6.81 -12.32
CA TRP A 340 -18.30 -6.10 -13.37
C TRP A 340 -17.89 -4.68 -12.94
N ARG A 341 -16.72 -4.25 -13.42
CA ARG A 341 -16.13 -2.93 -13.15
C ARG A 341 -15.76 -2.24 -14.45
N TYR A 342 -15.74 -0.92 -14.42
CA TYR A 342 -15.34 -0.10 -15.57
C TYR A 342 -13.84 0.19 -15.53
N ARG A 343 -13.21 0.25 -16.70
CA ARG A 343 -11.76 0.50 -16.82
C ARG A 343 -11.36 1.94 -16.51
N ARG A 344 -12.32 2.86 -16.46
CA ARG A 344 -12.17 4.20 -15.91
C ARG A 344 -12.52 4.16 -14.42
N GLU A 345 -11.51 4.29 -13.57
CA GLU A 345 -11.70 4.20 -12.13
C GLU A 345 -10.90 5.29 -11.42
N HIS A 346 -11.59 6.22 -10.77
CA HIS A 346 -10.96 7.05 -9.75
C HIS A 346 -11.09 6.26 -8.45
N SER A 347 -10.05 5.50 -8.12
CA SER A 347 -9.98 4.64 -6.93
C SER A 347 -8.81 5.01 -6.03
N HIS A 348 -8.81 4.45 -4.83
CA HIS A 348 -7.71 4.52 -3.87
C HIS A 348 -6.34 4.12 -4.46
N LEU A 349 -6.31 3.15 -5.39
CA LEU A 349 -5.12 2.82 -6.17
C LEU A 349 -4.62 4.01 -6.98
N THR A 350 -5.50 4.57 -7.82
CA THR A 350 -5.10 5.62 -8.77
C THR A 350 -4.66 6.87 -8.02
N ILE A 351 -5.45 7.36 -7.06
CA ILE A 351 -5.08 8.52 -6.25
C ILE A 351 -3.83 8.25 -5.41
N GLY A 352 -3.67 7.03 -4.86
CA GLY A 352 -2.47 6.63 -4.13
C GLY A 352 -1.20 6.76 -4.96
N MET A 353 -1.21 6.28 -6.21
CA MET A 353 -0.06 6.39 -7.11
C MET A 353 0.19 7.83 -7.57
N TRP A 354 -0.84 8.56 -8.00
CA TRP A 354 -0.69 9.97 -8.40
C TRP A 354 -0.22 10.87 -7.23
N ALA A 355 -0.62 10.56 -5.99
CA ALA A 355 -0.16 11.26 -4.80
C ALA A 355 1.36 11.14 -4.57
N THR A 356 2.01 10.06 -5.04
CA THR A 356 3.48 9.93 -4.94
C THR A 356 4.22 10.97 -5.78
N ALA A 357 3.68 11.35 -6.94
CA ALA A 357 4.24 12.43 -7.76
C ALA A 357 4.07 13.79 -7.09
N ALA A 358 2.87 14.07 -6.58
CA ALA A 358 2.58 15.30 -5.82
C ALA A 358 3.48 15.44 -4.58
N LEU A 359 3.74 14.33 -3.88
CA LEU A 359 4.68 14.31 -2.75
C LEU A 359 6.11 14.64 -3.18
N ALA A 360 6.60 13.99 -4.24
CA ALA A 360 8.00 14.06 -4.63
C ALA A 360 8.40 15.41 -5.26
N VAL A 361 7.51 16.03 -6.04
CA VAL A 361 7.82 17.26 -6.80
C VAL A 361 6.81 18.39 -6.67
N GLY A 362 5.68 18.16 -6.00
CA GLY A 362 4.64 19.17 -5.81
C GLY A 362 4.94 20.12 -4.67
N GLU A 363 4.17 21.21 -4.61
CA GLU A 363 4.21 22.17 -3.51
C GLU A 363 3.33 21.69 -2.35
N SER A 364 3.34 22.39 -1.20
CA SER A 364 2.49 22.05 -0.06
C SER A 364 1.00 21.96 -0.43
N ALA A 365 0.54 22.81 -1.35
CA ALA A 365 -0.85 22.79 -1.81
C ALA A 365 -1.20 21.51 -2.59
N ASP A 366 -0.29 21.01 -3.42
CA ASP A 366 -0.47 19.74 -4.13
C ASP A 366 -0.53 18.58 -3.13
N ARG A 367 0.45 18.50 -2.21
CA ARG A 367 0.50 17.44 -1.19
C ARG A 367 -0.79 17.39 -0.35
N ILE A 368 -1.28 18.55 0.08
CA ILE A 368 -2.53 18.67 0.82
C ILE A 368 -3.71 18.18 -0.03
N ALA A 369 -3.84 18.63 -1.28
CA ALA A 369 -4.97 18.26 -2.14
C ALA A 369 -5.00 16.75 -2.43
N PHE A 370 -3.86 16.15 -2.74
CA PHE A 370 -3.76 14.70 -3.00
C PHE A 370 -3.96 13.86 -1.74
N SER A 371 -3.49 14.34 -0.58
CA SER A 371 -3.77 13.73 0.73
C SER A 371 -5.26 13.74 1.03
N GLU A 372 -5.93 14.89 0.92
CA GLU A 372 -7.37 14.99 1.18
C GLU A 372 -8.21 14.13 0.23
N GLU A 373 -7.82 14.03 -1.05
CA GLU A 373 -8.52 13.17 -2.01
C GLU A 373 -8.36 11.69 -1.70
N LEU A 374 -7.14 11.22 -1.39
CA LEU A 374 -6.93 9.83 -0.94
C LEU A 374 -7.72 9.55 0.34
N GLY A 375 -7.80 10.53 1.25
CA GLY A 375 -8.55 10.44 2.51
C GLY A 375 -10.04 10.19 2.30
N LYS A 376 -10.62 10.53 1.14
CA LYS A 376 -12.01 10.21 0.83
C LYS A 376 -12.25 8.71 0.72
N PHE A 377 -11.22 7.94 0.36
CA PHE A 377 -11.28 6.47 0.27
C PHE A 377 -10.80 5.78 1.55
N TYR A 378 -10.79 6.47 2.70
CA TYR A 378 -10.46 5.86 3.97
C TYR A 378 -11.42 6.33 5.08
N GLU A 379 -12.41 5.49 5.37
CA GLU A 379 -13.46 5.76 6.36
C GLU A 379 -13.06 5.38 7.81
N GLY A 380 -11.78 5.16 8.07
CA GLY A 380 -11.26 4.76 9.40
C GLY A 380 -11.39 3.26 9.71
N GLY A 381 -11.40 2.41 8.68
CA GLY A 381 -11.46 0.95 8.77
C GLY A 381 -10.10 0.26 8.65
N ASP A 382 -10.11 -1.02 8.25
CA ASP A 382 -8.91 -1.83 7.99
C ASP A 382 -8.65 -2.06 6.50
N TYR A 383 -9.19 -1.20 5.63
CA TYR A 383 -8.97 -1.20 4.19
C TYR A 383 -9.16 0.22 3.61
N PHE A 384 -8.59 0.44 2.44
CA PHE A 384 -8.90 1.57 1.56
C PHE A 384 -10.06 1.22 0.64
N GLY A 385 -10.94 2.17 0.35
CA GLY A 385 -12.20 1.98 -0.37
C GLY A 385 -13.36 2.57 0.41
N ASN A 386 -14.49 2.80 -0.25
CA ASN A 386 -15.70 3.24 0.42
C ASN A 386 -16.54 2.01 0.83
N ALA A 387 -17.43 2.15 1.80
CA ALA A 387 -18.32 1.07 2.21
C ALA A 387 -19.61 1.01 1.37
N VAL A 388 -19.93 2.08 0.63
CA VAL A 388 -21.14 2.25 -0.20
C VAL A 388 -20.79 3.16 -1.39
N ASP A 389 -21.07 2.69 -2.61
CA ASP A 389 -20.75 3.40 -3.84
C ASP A 389 -21.60 4.69 -3.89
N PRO A 390 -21.03 5.83 -4.36
CA PRO A 390 -21.76 7.08 -4.58
C PRO A 390 -23.13 6.98 -5.28
N THR A 391 -23.36 5.92 -6.06
CA THR A 391 -24.61 5.63 -6.78
C THR A 391 -25.69 4.91 -5.95
N GLY A 392 -25.39 4.56 -4.69
CA GLY A 392 -26.31 3.85 -3.81
C GLY A 392 -26.40 2.34 -4.05
N GLY A 393 -25.54 1.80 -4.92
CA GLY A 393 -25.21 0.38 -4.92
C GLY A 393 -24.49 0.00 -3.64
N ILE A 394 -24.70 -1.22 -3.15
CA ILE A 394 -23.81 -1.77 -2.12
C ILE A 394 -22.46 -1.88 -2.81
N GLU A 395 -21.50 -1.06 -2.38
CA GLU A 395 -20.11 -1.24 -2.78
C GLU A 395 -19.72 -2.63 -2.32
N ASP A 396 -19.31 -3.44 -3.28
CA ASP A 396 -18.86 -4.77 -2.97
C ASP A 396 -17.47 -4.62 -2.34
N THR A 397 -17.47 -4.47 -1.01
CA THR A 397 -16.33 -4.43 -0.08
C THR A 397 -15.57 -5.77 -0.02
N LEU A 398 -15.62 -6.52 -1.12
CA LEU A 398 -15.38 -7.94 -1.19
C LEU A 398 -14.64 -8.28 -2.52
N HIS A 399 -14.31 -7.31 -3.39
CA HIS A 399 -13.60 -7.48 -4.68
C HIS A 399 -12.06 -7.46 -4.61
N ASN A 400 -11.39 -7.66 -5.75
CA ASN A 400 -9.93 -7.58 -5.95
C ASN A 400 -9.29 -6.23 -5.56
N GLU A 401 -10.12 -5.20 -5.34
CA GLU A 401 -9.78 -3.96 -4.63
C GLU A 401 -9.18 -4.24 -3.23
N MET A 402 -9.46 -5.41 -2.65
CA MET A 402 -8.90 -5.92 -1.40
C MET A 402 -7.52 -6.59 -1.56
N TYR A 403 -6.93 -6.56 -2.76
CA TYR A 403 -5.57 -7.05 -3.02
C TYR A 403 -4.70 -5.97 -3.65
N PHE A 404 -4.79 -5.75 -4.98
CA PHE A 404 -3.83 -4.93 -5.71
C PHE A 404 -3.99 -3.45 -5.34
N ASP A 405 -5.22 -2.96 -5.31
CA ASP A 405 -5.51 -1.57 -4.99
C ASP A 405 -5.15 -1.20 -3.55
N GLN A 406 -5.31 -2.14 -2.59
CA GLN A 406 -4.84 -1.93 -1.21
C GLN A 406 -3.35 -1.66 -1.15
N PHE A 407 -2.52 -2.46 -1.85
CA PHE A 407 -1.07 -2.28 -1.82
C PHE A 407 -0.67 -0.93 -2.40
N LEU A 408 -1.24 -0.54 -3.53
CA LEU A 408 -0.89 0.72 -4.18
C LEU A 408 -1.38 1.93 -3.37
N ALA A 409 -2.58 1.88 -2.78
CA ALA A 409 -3.02 2.91 -1.84
C ALA A 409 -2.12 2.99 -0.59
N TRP A 410 -1.68 1.84 -0.08
CA TRP A 410 -0.75 1.76 1.06
C TRP A 410 0.61 2.37 0.73
N PHE A 411 1.17 2.11 -0.47
CA PHE A 411 2.40 2.75 -0.93
C PHE A 411 2.24 4.26 -1.11
N GLY A 412 1.10 4.72 -1.65
CA GLY A 412 0.77 6.14 -1.72
C GLY A 412 0.74 6.81 -0.33
N ALA A 413 -0.04 6.25 0.59
CA ALA A 413 -0.17 6.76 1.96
C ALA A 413 1.14 6.71 2.77
N SER A 414 1.96 5.67 2.58
CA SER A 414 3.26 5.54 3.25
C SER A 414 4.31 6.50 2.72
N MET A 415 4.23 6.87 1.44
CA MET A 415 5.00 7.99 0.91
C MET A 415 4.51 9.30 1.54
N LEU A 416 3.19 9.58 1.54
CA LEU A 416 2.62 10.82 2.13
C LEU A 416 2.97 11.00 3.62
N SER A 417 3.01 9.91 4.39
CA SER A 417 3.40 9.94 5.81
C SER A 417 4.92 10.04 6.04
N GLY A 418 5.73 9.83 4.99
CA GLY A 418 7.18 9.62 5.11
C GLY A 418 7.57 8.35 5.86
N THR A 419 6.67 7.36 5.93
CA THR A 419 6.95 6.01 6.44
C THR A 419 7.79 5.22 5.43
N PHE A 420 7.58 5.42 4.12
CA PHE A 420 8.33 4.73 3.07
C PHE A 420 9.73 5.37 2.85
N MET A 421 10.58 5.29 3.87
CA MET A 421 11.91 5.89 3.87
C MET A 421 13.02 4.94 3.38
N ASN A 422 14.14 5.53 2.96
CA ASN A 422 15.38 4.78 2.76
C ASN A 422 15.89 4.32 4.14
N VAL A 423 15.66 3.04 4.48
CA VAL A 423 15.99 2.49 5.80
C VAL A 423 17.48 2.56 6.09
N ILE A 424 18.32 2.33 5.08
CA ILE A 424 19.78 2.41 5.23
C ILE A 424 20.18 3.85 5.56
N ASP A 425 19.72 4.83 4.79
CA ASP A 425 20.06 6.25 5.04
C ASP A 425 19.50 6.74 6.38
N ALA A 426 18.28 6.36 6.74
CA ALA A 426 17.67 6.77 8.01
C ALA A 426 18.44 6.24 9.23
N ILE A 427 19.05 5.06 9.13
CA ILE A 427 19.87 4.46 10.19
C ILE A 427 21.30 4.99 10.18
N ASP A 428 21.95 5.04 9.02
CA ASP A 428 23.37 5.39 8.92
C ASP A 428 23.63 6.90 8.95
N ASN A 429 22.67 7.68 8.45
CA ASN A 429 22.74 9.13 8.37
C ASN A 429 21.48 9.76 8.99
N PRO A 430 21.22 9.56 10.29
CA PRO A 430 19.99 10.01 10.91
C PRO A 430 19.83 11.53 10.77
N LYS A 431 18.72 11.94 10.15
CA LYS A 431 18.37 13.36 9.94
C LYS A 431 17.34 13.79 10.96
N ALA A 432 17.36 15.08 11.31
CA ALA A 432 16.26 15.66 12.07
C ALA A 432 14.96 15.53 11.26
N ALA A 433 13.90 15.06 11.91
CA ALA A 433 12.59 14.95 11.27
C ALA A 433 12.08 16.35 10.89
N THR A 434 11.68 16.51 9.63
CA THR A 434 11.08 17.75 9.14
C THR A 434 9.58 17.76 9.46
N PRO A 435 9.01 18.88 9.95
CA PRO A 435 7.57 19.01 10.10
C PRO A 435 6.87 18.80 8.75
N GLY A 436 5.87 17.92 8.72
CA GLY A 436 5.02 17.72 7.56
C GLY A 436 3.96 18.81 7.41
N ASP A 437 3.39 18.90 6.20
CA ASP A 437 2.18 19.67 5.96
C ASP A 437 0.98 19.06 6.71
N SER A 438 -0.10 19.82 6.86
CA SER A 438 -1.34 19.35 7.51
C SER A 438 -2.56 19.86 6.77
N SER A 439 -3.53 18.97 6.57
CA SER A 439 -4.78 19.23 5.87
C SER A 439 -5.98 19.23 6.82
N SER A 440 -7.19 19.18 6.26
CA SER A 440 -8.41 18.94 7.03
C SER A 440 -8.47 17.56 7.71
N LEU A 441 -7.73 16.56 7.24
CA LEU A 441 -7.69 15.22 7.84
C LEU A 441 -7.12 15.22 9.27
N MET A 442 -6.21 16.15 9.55
CA MET A 442 -5.58 16.33 10.86
C MET A 442 -6.37 17.24 11.80
N LYS A 443 -7.42 17.91 11.31
CA LYS A 443 -8.26 18.76 12.16
C LYS A 443 -9.09 17.86 13.07
N LYS A 444 -8.70 17.79 14.35
CA LYS A 444 -9.62 17.39 15.42
C LYS A 444 -10.85 18.29 15.30
N THR A 445 -12.00 17.69 15.03
CA THR A 445 -13.27 18.40 14.98
C THR A 445 -13.36 19.26 16.23
N SER A 446 -13.48 20.59 16.05
CA SER A 446 -13.67 21.46 17.20
C SER A 446 -14.96 21.01 17.91
N ILE A 447 -15.02 21.13 19.23
CA ILE A 447 -16.25 20.82 19.99
C ILE A 447 -17.44 21.64 19.44
N GLY A 448 -17.18 22.77 18.78
CA GLY A 448 -18.20 23.59 18.10
C GLY A 448 -18.73 23.03 16.79
N ASP A 449 -17.92 22.29 16.02
CA ASP A 449 -18.35 21.70 14.74
C ASP A 449 -19.11 20.38 14.98
N LEU A 450 -18.75 19.62 16.02
CA LEU A 450 -19.55 18.51 16.55
C LEU A 450 -20.92 18.97 17.08
N ALA A 451 -21.04 20.22 17.53
CA ALA A 451 -22.33 20.77 17.97
C ALA A 451 -23.26 21.10 16.79
N ARG A 452 -22.73 21.31 15.58
CA ARG A 452 -23.52 21.59 14.37
C ARG A 452 -23.86 20.35 13.54
N SER A 453 -23.10 19.25 13.64
CA SER A 453 -23.44 17.97 12.98
C SER A 453 -24.34 17.05 13.83
N ASN A 454 -24.65 17.44 15.07
CA ASN A 454 -25.38 16.65 16.08
C ASN A 454 -26.91 16.56 15.88
N SER A 455 -27.40 16.75 14.65
CA SER A 455 -28.83 16.58 14.32
C SER A 455 -29.16 15.19 13.74
N ARG A 456 -28.27 14.20 13.82
CA ARG A 456 -28.59 12.80 13.48
C ARG A 456 -28.87 11.97 14.75
N GLU A 457 -30.10 11.48 14.87
CA GLU A 457 -30.56 10.58 15.93
C GLU A 457 -29.78 9.24 15.88
N GLY A 458 -29.32 8.72 17.04
CA GLY A 458 -28.58 7.45 17.10
C GLY A 458 -27.93 7.11 18.46
N ILE A 459 -27.32 5.92 18.56
CA ILE A 459 -26.53 5.48 19.72
C ILE A 459 -25.25 6.31 19.80
N ARG A 460 -25.00 6.98 20.92
CA ARG A 460 -23.73 7.62 21.28
C ARG A 460 -22.87 6.63 22.08
N TYR A 461 -21.54 6.75 22.02
CA TYR A 461 -20.67 6.01 22.93
C TYR A 461 -19.40 6.77 23.30
N ALA A 462 -18.79 6.38 24.42
CA ALA A 462 -17.49 6.86 24.87
C ALA A 462 -16.71 5.73 25.56
N TYR A 463 -15.38 5.73 25.41
CA TYR A 463 -14.49 4.78 26.09
C TYR A 463 -14.00 5.35 27.41
N SER A 464 -13.88 4.49 28.42
CA SER A 464 -13.30 4.78 29.73
C SER A 464 -12.51 3.57 30.20
N GLY A 465 -11.21 3.52 29.88
CA GLY A 465 -10.38 2.34 30.12
C GLY A 465 -10.83 1.17 29.25
N SER A 466 -11.04 -0.01 29.83
CA SER A 466 -11.59 -1.20 29.17
C SER A 466 -13.11 -1.20 29.04
N SER A 467 -13.76 -0.11 29.44
CA SER A 467 -15.22 0.02 29.43
C SER A 467 -15.70 0.94 28.33
N ILE A 468 -16.88 0.65 27.80
CA ILE A 468 -17.59 1.52 26.86
C ILE A 468 -18.96 1.86 27.43
N ILE A 469 -19.32 3.14 27.42
CA ILE A 469 -20.65 3.59 27.77
C ILE A 469 -21.41 3.94 26.50
N PHE A 470 -22.60 3.39 26.33
CA PHE A 470 -23.54 3.73 25.27
C PHE A 470 -24.64 4.63 25.81
N SER A 471 -25.18 5.53 24.99
CA SER A 471 -26.36 6.33 25.35
C SER A 471 -27.29 6.62 24.17
N VAL A 472 -28.59 6.72 24.46
CA VAL A 472 -29.64 7.18 23.55
C VAL A 472 -30.52 8.23 24.22
N GLN A 473 -31.33 8.97 23.45
CA GLN A 473 -32.13 10.08 23.97
C GLN A 473 -33.24 9.64 24.95
N GLU A 474 -33.82 8.46 24.73
CA GLU A 474 -34.89 7.86 25.53
C GLU A 474 -34.52 6.46 26.03
N SER A 475 -35.26 5.90 26.98
CA SER A 475 -34.96 4.57 27.52
C SER A 475 -35.14 3.49 26.45
N ALA A 476 -34.15 2.61 26.34
CA ALA A 476 -34.16 1.52 25.36
C ALA A 476 -33.71 0.19 25.98
N SER A 477 -34.15 -0.92 25.39
CA SER A 477 -33.54 -2.23 25.58
C SER A 477 -32.29 -2.33 24.72
N TRP A 478 -31.16 -2.62 25.36
CA TRP A 478 -29.85 -2.75 24.73
C TRP A 478 -29.49 -4.22 24.54
N THR A 479 -28.90 -4.55 23.39
CA THR A 479 -28.30 -5.87 23.13
C THR A 479 -26.99 -5.70 22.36
N ILE A 480 -25.96 -6.43 22.76
CA ILE A 480 -24.66 -6.48 22.07
C ILE A 480 -24.47 -7.87 21.48
N TYR A 481 -24.05 -7.92 20.23
CA TYR A 481 -23.73 -9.13 19.50
C TYR A 481 -22.26 -9.16 19.11
N ASP A 482 -21.62 -10.33 19.17
CA ASP A 482 -20.33 -10.55 18.51
C ASP A 482 -20.50 -10.67 16.98
N MET A 483 -19.38 -10.78 16.25
CA MET A 483 -19.38 -10.93 14.79
C MET A 483 -20.05 -12.22 14.28
N ASN A 484 -20.21 -13.23 15.15
CA ASN A 484 -20.89 -14.48 14.83
C ASN A 484 -22.41 -14.41 15.11
N GLY A 485 -22.90 -13.25 15.55
CA GLY A 485 -24.31 -13.04 15.87
C GLY A 485 -24.74 -13.57 17.24
N HIS A 486 -23.80 -13.98 18.10
CA HIS A 486 -24.12 -14.37 19.47
C HIS A 486 -24.32 -13.16 20.35
N LYS A 487 -25.39 -13.18 21.15
CA LYS A 487 -25.65 -12.14 22.14
C LYS A 487 -24.64 -12.25 23.28
N VAL A 488 -23.82 -11.22 23.46
CA VAL A 488 -22.78 -11.15 24.51
C VAL A 488 -23.18 -10.30 25.71
N ALA A 489 -24.10 -9.34 25.54
CA ALA A 489 -24.61 -8.52 26.65
C ALA A 489 -26.01 -7.95 26.38
N SER A 490 -26.71 -7.57 27.44
CA SER A 490 -27.95 -6.79 27.35
C SER A 490 -28.18 -5.93 28.60
N ALA A 491 -28.87 -4.81 28.42
CA ALA A 491 -29.26 -3.90 29.50
C ALA A 491 -30.58 -3.18 29.17
N TYR A 492 -31.12 -2.41 30.11
CA TYR A 492 -32.23 -1.50 29.86
C TYR A 492 -31.98 -0.15 30.52
N GLY A 493 -32.24 0.92 29.79
CA GLY A 493 -32.05 2.29 30.29
C GLY A 493 -31.70 3.25 29.17
N ARG A 494 -31.45 4.51 29.53
CA ARG A 494 -30.95 5.53 28.59
C ARG A 494 -29.46 5.37 28.29
N GLU A 495 -28.75 4.71 29.19
CA GLU A 495 -27.32 4.45 29.09
C GLU A 495 -27.04 2.98 29.36
N PHE A 496 -25.96 2.46 28.77
CA PHE A 496 -25.45 1.12 29.03
C PHE A 496 -23.93 1.17 29.16
N LEU A 497 -23.43 0.97 30.38
CA LEU A 497 -22.01 0.76 30.64
C LEU A 497 -21.66 -0.73 30.47
N TRP A 498 -20.78 -1.04 29.52
CA TRP A 498 -20.31 -2.38 29.26
C TRP A 498 -18.83 -2.50 29.63
N ASN A 499 -18.53 -3.31 30.66
CA ASN A 499 -17.21 -3.41 31.30
C ASN A 499 -16.41 -4.67 30.91
N ASN A 500 -17.00 -5.60 30.14
CA ASN A 500 -16.45 -6.96 29.93
C ASN A 500 -16.43 -7.36 28.45
N GLY A 501 -16.08 -6.43 27.55
CA GLY A 501 -15.88 -6.81 26.16
C GLY A 501 -14.46 -7.34 25.94
N ASN A 502 -14.35 -8.53 25.36
CA ASN A 502 -13.08 -8.98 24.83
C ASN A 502 -12.67 -8.09 23.64
N LYS A 503 -11.41 -8.14 23.23
CA LYS A 503 -10.98 -7.46 22.00
C LYS A 503 -11.78 -7.99 20.82
N GLY A 504 -12.31 -7.10 19.99
CA GLY A 504 -13.11 -7.49 18.84
C GLY A 504 -14.13 -6.44 18.40
N VAL A 505 -14.88 -6.80 17.35
CA VAL A 505 -15.93 -5.96 16.77
C VAL A 505 -17.29 -6.46 17.26
N TYR A 506 -18.15 -5.52 17.66
CA TYR A 506 -19.45 -5.80 18.21
C TYR A 506 -20.54 -4.96 17.56
N THR A 507 -21.73 -5.55 17.41
CA THR A 507 -22.93 -4.85 16.99
C THR A 507 -23.80 -4.53 18.19
N VAL A 508 -24.03 -3.25 18.44
CA VAL A 508 -24.83 -2.73 19.56
C VAL A 508 -26.19 -2.29 19.02
N ILE A 509 -27.26 -2.80 19.61
CA ILE A 509 -28.63 -2.48 19.24
C ILE A 509 -29.35 -1.86 20.44
N ALA A 510 -29.98 -0.70 20.24
CA ALA A 510 -30.85 -0.06 21.23
C ALA A 510 -32.26 0.03 20.65
N LYS A 511 -33.25 -0.56 21.32
CA LYS A 511 -34.65 -0.53 20.90
C LYS A 511 -35.51 0.15 21.94
N SER A 512 -36.09 1.29 21.60
CA SER A 512 -37.10 1.98 22.41
C SER A 512 -38.51 1.61 21.94
N ALA A 513 -39.53 2.23 22.52
CA ALA A 513 -40.92 2.07 22.06
C ALA A 513 -41.13 2.57 20.63
N ASN A 514 -40.37 3.59 20.21
CA ASN A 514 -40.59 4.33 18.96
C ASN A 514 -39.45 4.20 17.95
N ALA A 515 -38.29 3.66 18.35
CA ALA A 515 -37.11 3.60 17.49
C ALA A 515 -36.24 2.36 17.73
N ARG A 516 -35.46 2.00 16.71
CA ARG A 516 -34.40 0.99 16.80
C ARG A 516 -33.13 1.58 16.20
N TYR A 517 -32.07 1.61 17.00
CA TYR A 517 -30.75 2.10 16.62
C TYR A 517 -29.76 0.95 16.60
N THR A 518 -28.82 0.96 15.64
CA THR A 518 -27.76 -0.04 15.51
C THR A 518 -26.42 0.69 15.33
N ARG A 519 -25.37 0.22 16.02
CA ARG A 519 -24.02 0.79 15.89
C ARG A 519 -22.95 -0.29 16.02
N LYS A 520 -21.95 -0.28 15.15
CA LYS A 520 -20.75 -1.12 15.30
C LYS A 520 -19.74 -0.42 16.20
N VAL A 521 -19.11 -1.17 17.10
CA VAL A 521 -18.02 -0.69 17.97
C VAL A 521 -16.87 -1.67 18.00
N VAL A 522 -15.66 -1.14 18.10
CA VAL A 522 -14.42 -1.93 18.20
C VAL A 522 -13.88 -1.76 19.62
N LEU A 523 -13.56 -2.86 20.28
CA LEU A 523 -12.82 -2.85 21.54
C LEU A 523 -11.39 -3.34 21.28
N ASN A 524 -10.43 -2.49 21.63
CA ASN A 524 -8.99 -2.67 21.38
C ASN A 524 -8.24 -3.24 22.57
#